data_AF-A0A958R7H9-F1
#
_entry.id   AF-A0A958R7H9-F1
#
_cell.length_a   1.000
_cell.length_b   1.000
_cell.length_c   1.000
_cell.angle_alpha   90.00
_cell.angle_beta   90.00
_cell.angle_gamma   90.00
#
_symmetry.space_group_name_H-M   'P 1'
#
loop_
_entity.id
_entity.type
_entity.pdbx_description
1 polymer ?
#
loop_
_entity_poly.entity_id
_entity_poly.type
_entity_poly.pdbx_seq_one_letter_code
_entity_poly.pdbx_strand_id
1 'polypeptide(L)'
;NLTGRSKKDAVLSEAESAIFFSHWYYAAIKIIVSLPEKNKPEQISSELNIPLAQVNSVLEFLVKAGQLIYENEKYTQGPSKLHISADSSFVSRHHINWRIKSIEKVGNIKEDEFCFTMPTNVSLKDAKKIRQILVDSVDRCVSTVDNSDPEAMYCLNIDWFRLTS
;
A
#
# COMPACT_ATOMS: atom_id res chain seq x y z
N ASN A 1 -19.35 20.92 29.43
CA ASN A 1 -18.87 19.53 29.60
C ASN A 1 -19.40 18.68 28.47
N LEU A 2 -18.51 18.32 27.53
CA LEU A 2 -18.51 17.14 26.65
C LEU A 2 -17.53 17.45 25.50
N THR A 3 -16.25 17.28 25.82
CA THR A 3 -15.10 17.36 24.92
C THR A 3 -15.13 16.19 23.94
N GLY A 4 -15.81 16.37 22.81
CA GLY A 4 -15.63 15.51 21.64
C GLY A 4 -14.23 15.73 21.08
N ARG A 5 -13.25 14.95 21.55
CA ARG A 5 -11.91 14.87 20.95
C ARG A 5 -12.07 14.50 19.48
N SER A 6 -11.94 15.49 18.59
CA SER A 6 -11.69 15.25 17.18
C SER A 6 -10.42 14.40 17.11
N LYS A 7 -10.54 13.15 16.65
CA LYS A 7 -9.40 12.25 16.46
C LYS A 7 -8.48 12.92 15.44
N LYS A 8 -7.44 13.63 15.90
CA LYS A 8 -6.36 14.10 15.04
C LYS A 8 -5.85 12.90 14.26
N ASP A 9 -5.80 13.01 12.94
CA ASP A 9 -5.15 12.00 12.10
C ASP A 9 -3.75 11.73 12.67
N ALA A 10 -3.44 10.46 12.96
CA ALA A 10 -2.11 10.10 13.45
C ALA A 10 -1.13 10.19 12.27
N VAL A 11 -0.49 11.34 12.14
CA VAL A 11 0.55 11.61 11.16
C VAL A 11 1.88 11.10 11.71
N LEU A 12 2.57 10.28 10.92
CA LEU A 12 3.91 9.79 11.28
C LEU A 12 4.91 10.96 11.33
N SER A 13 5.77 10.98 12.35
CA SER A 13 6.97 11.81 12.32
C SER A 13 7.91 11.38 11.19
N GLU A 14 8.93 12.19 10.89
CA GLU A 14 9.93 11.85 9.88
C GLU A 14 10.70 10.55 10.24
N ALA A 15 11.04 10.37 11.52
CA ALA A 15 11.72 9.17 12.01
C ALA A 15 10.83 7.92 11.88
N GLU A 16 9.55 8.03 12.25
CA GLU A 16 8.60 6.94 12.08
C GLU A 16 8.31 6.66 10.60
N SER A 17 8.28 7.70 9.76
CA SER A 17 8.15 7.57 8.30
C SER A 17 9.35 6.81 7.72
N ALA A 18 10.57 7.10 8.16
CA ALA A 18 11.76 6.37 7.73
C ALA A 18 11.67 4.87 8.06
N ILE A 19 11.14 4.52 9.23
CA ILE A 19 10.89 3.13 9.63
C ILE A 19 9.78 2.52 8.78
N PHE A 20 8.62 3.18 8.67
CA PHE A 20 7.45 2.70 7.94
C PHE A 20 7.75 2.48 6.46
N PHE A 21 8.50 3.36 5.81
CA PHE A 21 8.88 3.22 4.40
C PHE A 21 10.16 2.42 4.18
N SER A 22 10.78 1.88 5.23
CA SER A 22 12.01 1.08 5.08
C SER A 22 11.78 -0.16 4.21
N HIS A 23 10.60 -0.79 4.32
CA HIS A 23 10.23 -2.00 3.60
C HIS A 23 8.75 -2.04 3.24
N TRP A 24 8.41 -2.75 2.15
CA TRP A 24 7.03 -2.92 1.67
C TRP A 24 6.06 -3.47 2.73
N TYR A 25 6.56 -4.36 3.62
CA TYR A 25 5.68 -5.12 4.51
C TYR A 25 5.08 -4.26 5.63
N TYR A 26 5.62 -3.09 5.95
CA TYR A 26 4.98 -2.18 6.91
C TYR A 26 3.63 -1.70 6.38
N ALA A 27 3.58 -1.29 5.11
CA ALA A 27 2.34 -0.90 4.46
C ALA A 27 1.41 -2.10 4.26
N ALA A 28 1.94 -3.26 3.84
CA ALA A 28 1.14 -4.47 3.68
C ALA A 28 0.50 -4.92 5.01
N ILE A 29 1.27 -4.98 6.11
CA ILE A 29 0.75 -5.33 7.44
C ILE A 29 -0.27 -4.29 7.92
N LYS A 30 -0.05 -2.99 7.66
CA LYS A 30 -1.06 -1.96 7.97
C LYS A 30 -2.36 -2.22 7.21
N ILE A 31 -2.33 -2.62 5.94
CA ILE A 31 -3.56 -2.78 5.13
C ILE A 31 -4.26 -4.12 5.42
N ILE A 32 -3.51 -5.21 5.59
CA ILE A 32 -4.05 -6.58 5.64
C ILE A 32 -4.96 -6.82 6.85
N VAL A 33 -4.77 -6.09 7.95
CA VAL A 33 -5.64 -6.20 9.14
C VAL A 33 -7.08 -5.80 8.89
N SER A 34 -7.37 -5.12 7.77
CA SER A 34 -8.73 -4.83 7.33
C SER A 34 -9.42 -6.01 6.67
N LEU A 35 -8.68 -7.05 6.24
CA LEU A 35 -9.28 -8.24 5.68
C LEU A 35 -9.95 -9.08 6.78
N PRO A 36 -11.11 -9.70 6.50
CA PRO A 36 -11.74 -10.64 7.41
C PRO A 36 -10.75 -11.71 7.87
N GLU A 37 -10.72 -11.97 9.18
CA GLU A 37 -9.87 -13.00 9.80
C GLU A 37 -8.36 -12.87 9.52
N LYS A 38 -7.85 -11.68 9.19
CA LYS A 38 -6.40 -11.41 9.05
C LYS A 38 -5.90 -10.39 10.07
N ASN A 39 -6.38 -10.50 11.31
CA ASN A 39 -6.11 -9.55 12.39
C ASN A 39 -5.32 -10.13 13.56
N LYS A 40 -4.72 -11.32 13.39
CA LYS A 40 -3.77 -11.92 14.33
C LYS A 40 -2.38 -12.10 13.69
N PRO A 41 -1.29 -12.00 14.48
CA PRO A 41 0.07 -12.10 13.97
C PRO A 41 0.35 -13.37 13.16
N GLU A 42 -0.15 -14.53 13.58
CA GLU A 42 0.08 -15.83 12.93
C GLU A 42 -0.57 -15.87 11.54
N GLN A 43 -1.78 -15.31 11.43
CA GLN A 43 -2.52 -15.24 10.19
C GLN A 43 -1.81 -14.33 9.19
N ILE A 44 -1.33 -13.18 9.65
CA ILE A 44 -0.59 -12.20 8.84
C ILE A 44 0.77 -12.79 8.39
N SER A 45 1.47 -13.46 9.31
CA SER A 45 2.74 -14.14 9.03
C SER A 45 2.60 -15.18 7.93
N SER A 46 1.57 -16.02 8.03
CA SER A 46 1.27 -17.04 7.02
C SER A 46 0.89 -16.41 5.68
N GLU A 47 0.05 -15.38 5.68
CA GLU A 47 -0.48 -14.77 4.44
C GLU A 47 0.59 -14.01 3.67
N LEU A 48 1.43 -13.24 4.37
CA LEU A 48 2.48 -12.43 3.74
C LEU A 48 3.81 -13.17 3.59
N ASN A 49 3.92 -14.39 4.10
CA ASN A 49 5.17 -15.16 4.18
C ASN A 49 6.31 -14.37 4.85
N ILE A 50 6.01 -13.78 6.01
CA ILE A 50 6.95 -12.98 6.82
C ILE A 50 7.15 -13.70 8.15
N PRO A 51 8.39 -13.80 8.68
CA PRO A 51 8.63 -14.38 10.00
C PRO A 51 7.76 -13.75 11.09
N LEU A 52 7.12 -14.59 11.92
CA LEU A 52 6.20 -14.14 12.97
C LEU A 52 6.80 -13.08 13.90
N ALA A 53 8.08 -13.23 14.28
CA ALA A 53 8.79 -12.25 15.10
C ALA A 53 8.87 -10.87 14.43
N GLN A 54 9.06 -10.82 13.12
CA GLN A 54 9.10 -9.58 12.35
C GLN A 54 7.70 -8.97 12.23
N VAL A 55 6.67 -9.79 12.02
CA VAL A 55 5.26 -9.33 12.04
C VAL A 55 4.92 -8.69 13.38
N ASN A 56 5.25 -9.34 14.50
CA ASN A 56 5.01 -8.79 15.84
C ASN A 56 5.72 -7.44 16.04
N SER A 57 6.99 -7.34 15.67
CA SER A 57 7.74 -6.08 15.77
C SER A 57 7.10 -4.94 14.95
N VAL A 58 6.60 -5.24 13.76
CA VAL A 58 5.91 -4.26 12.91
C VAL A 58 4.56 -3.87 13.52
N LEU A 59 3.77 -4.82 14.01
CA LEU A 59 2.48 -4.54 14.65
C LEU A 59 2.64 -3.67 15.89
N GLU A 60 3.62 -3.96 16.75
CA GLU A 60 3.98 -3.13 17.91
C GLU A 60 4.33 -1.70 17.49
N PHE A 61 5.17 -1.54 16.47
CA PHE A 61 5.51 -0.24 15.91
C PHE A 61 4.27 0.50 15.40
N LEU A 62 3.41 -0.16 14.62
CA LEU A 62 2.22 0.46 14.04
C LEU A 62 1.20 0.87 15.11
N VAL A 63 1.05 0.11 16.19
CA VAL A 63 0.22 0.51 17.34
C VAL A 63 0.84 1.72 18.06
N LYS A 64 2.14 1.68 18.33
CA LYS A 64 2.84 2.80 18.99
C LYS A 64 2.76 4.09 18.18
N ALA A 65 2.87 4.00 16.86
CA ALA A 65 2.76 5.12 15.91
C ALA A 65 1.30 5.54 15.63
N GLY A 66 0.32 4.96 16.32
CA GLY A 66 -1.11 5.27 16.17
C GLY A 66 -1.70 4.85 14.82
N GLN A 67 -0.99 4.04 14.05
CA GLN A 67 -1.42 3.56 12.73
C GLN A 67 -2.42 2.41 12.83
N LEU A 68 -2.31 1.60 13.89
CA LEU A 68 -3.21 0.50 14.23
C LEU A 68 -3.72 0.64 15.66
N ILE A 69 -4.83 -0.03 15.96
CA ILE A 69 -5.38 -0.20 17.30
C ILE A 69 -5.31 -1.69 17.65
N TYR A 70 -4.94 -2.01 18.89
CA TYR A 70 -4.97 -3.37 19.42
C TYR A 70 -5.94 -3.46 20.59
N GLU A 71 -7.07 -4.13 20.38
CA GLU A 71 -8.15 -4.28 21.36
C GLU A 71 -8.77 -5.67 21.22
N ASN A 72 -9.17 -6.29 22.34
CA ASN A 72 -9.79 -7.63 22.36
C ASN A 72 -8.99 -8.69 21.56
N GLU A 73 -7.67 -8.68 21.71
CA GLU A 73 -6.73 -9.59 21.04
C GLU A 73 -6.75 -9.51 19.50
N LYS A 74 -7.17 -8.37 18.95
CA LYS A 74 -7.27 -8.15 17.51
C LYS A 74 -6.67 -6.81 17.12
N TYR A 75 -6.00 -6.78 15.98
CA TYR A 75 -5.55 -5.54 15.34
C TYR A 75 -6.61 -4.99 14.39
N THR A 76 -6.87 -3.69 14.47
CA THR A 76 -7.78 -2.98 13.57
C THR A 76 -7.15 -1.68 13.08
N GLN A 77 -7.70 -1.09 12.01
CA GLN A 77 -7.23 0.19 11.50
C GLN A 77 -7.31 1.28 12.57
N GLY A 78 -6.19 1.97 12.78
CA GLY A 78 -6.20 3.22 13.53
C GLY A 78 -6.89 4.35 12.74
N PRO A 79 -7.12 5.51 13.36
CA PRO A 79 -7.74 6.65 12.69
C PRO A 79 -6.88 7.26 11.58
N SER A 80 -5.63 6.82 11.43
CA SER A 80 -4.72 7.32 10.41
C SER A 80 -5.11 6.87 8.99
N LYS A 81 -5.26 7.85 8.10
CA LYS A 81 -5.06 7.63 6.68
C LYS A 81 -3.56 7.69 6.40
N LEU A 82 -3.06 6.73 5.62
CA LEU A 82 -1.69 6.79 5.10
C LEU A 82 -1.65 7.86 4.00
N HIS A 83 -1.49 9.13 4.38
CA HIS A 83 -1.30 10.22 3.44
C HIS A 83 0.18 10.58 3.38
N ILE A 84 0.79 10.38 2.22
CA ILE A 84 2.14 10.84 1.91
C ILE A 84 1.98 11.99 0.95
N SER A 85 2.41 13.19 1.36
CA SER A 85 2.40 14.33 0.47
C SER A 85 3.37 14.11 -0.71
N ALA A 86 3.02 14.63 -1.89
CA ALA A 86 3.78 14.43 -3.12
C ALA A 86 5.22 15.00 -3.07
N ASP A 87 5.47 15.94 -2.15
CA ASP A 87 6.78 16.54 -1.88
C ASP A 87 7.64 15.73 -0.88
N SER A 88 7.09 14.69 -0.27
CA SER A 88 7.83 13.86 0.68
C SER A 88 8.86 13.00 -0.03
N SER A 89 10.08 12.96 0.51
CA SER A 89 11.16 12.07 0.05
C SER A 89 10.76 10.59 0.08
N PHE A 90 9.79 10.22 0.92
CA PHE A 90 9.31 8.85 1.09
C PHE A 90 8.35 8.37 -0.01
N VAL A 91 7.80 9.26 -0.84
CA VAL A 91 6.94 8.87 -1.98
C VAL A 91 7.69 7.93 -2.92
N SER A 92 8.92 8.31 -3.27
CA SER A 92 9.78 7.49 -4.12
C SER A 92 10.06 6.12 -3.49
N ARG A 93 10.35 6.08 -2.19
CA ARG A 93 10.60 4.83 -1.45
C ARG A 93 9.38 3.93 -1.41
N HIS A 94 8.19 4.49 -1.16
CA HIS A 94 6.94 3.74 -1.18
C HIS A 94 6.69 3.08 -2.55
N HIS A 95 6.88 3.84 -3.62
CA HIS A 95 6.76 3.34 -4.99
C HIS A 95 7.79 2.27 -5.34
N ILE A 96 9.04 2.41 -4.89
CA ILE A 96 10.10 1.41 -5.07
C ILE A 96 9.75 0.12 -4.33
N ASN A 97 9.31 0.21 -3.07
CA ASN A 97 8.96 -0.95 -2.25
C ASN A 97 7.91 -1.85 -2.93
N TRP A 98 6.85 -1.27 -3.49
CA TRP A 98 5.84 -2.05 -4.21
C TRP A 98 6.34 -2.57 -5.56
N ARG A 99 7.18 -1.83 -6.28
CA ARG A 99 7.79 -2.33 -7.52
C ARG A 99 8.75 -3.49 -7.28
N ILE A 100 9.52 -3.47 -6.18
CA ILE A 100 10.31 -4.63 -5.76
C ILE A 100 9.40 -5.85 -5.58
N LYS A 101 8.20 -5.68 -5.00
CA LYS A 101 7.22 -6.78 -4.92
C LYS A 101 6.65 -7.23 -6.25
N SER A 102 6.38 -6.31 -7.15
CA SER A 102 6.03 -6.67 -8.52
C SER A 102 7.16 -7.47 -9.18
N ILE A 103 8.43 -7.08 -8.99
CA ILE A 103 9.61 -7.80 -9.52
C ILE A 103 9.71 -9.22 -8.95
N GLU A 104 9.50 -9.41 -7.65
CA GLU A 104 9.51 -10.77 -7.03
C GLU A 104 8.44 -11.70 -7.64
N LYS A 105 7.35 -11.13 -8.17
CA LYS A 105 6.27 -11.85 -8.86
C LYS A 105 6.58 -12.14 -10.33
N VAL A 106 7.54 -11.44 -10.94
CA VAL A 106 7.93 -11.64 -12.34
C VAL A 106 8.44 -13.08 -12.50
N GLY A 107 7.74 -13.87 -13.32
CA GLY A 107 8.03 -15.29 -13.53
C GLY A 107 7.13 -16.27 -12.74
N ASN A 108 6.29 -15.77 -11.83
CA ASN A 108 5.30 -16.56 -11.11
C ASN A 108 3.96 -15.80 -10.99
N ILE A 109 3.49 -15.28 -12.13
CA ILE A 109 2.20 -14.60 -12.27
C ILE A 109 1.10 -15.66 -12.38
N LYS A 110 0.05 -15.54 -11.56
CA LYS A 110 -1.12 -16.41 -11.60
C LYS A 110 -2.07 -16.06 -12.75
N GLU A 111 -2.99 -16.96 -13.07
CA GLU A 111 -3.96 -16.77 -14.18
C GLU A 111 -4.88 -15.56 -13.98
N ASP A 112 -5.19 -15.21 -12.73
CA ASP A 112 -6.03 -14.07 -12.33
C ASP A 112 -5.23 -12.78 -12.07
N GLU A 113 -3.91 -12.83 -12.20
CA GLU A 113 -3.02 -11.67 -12.06
C GLU A 113 -2.66 -11.09 -13.45
N PHE A 114 -2.29 -9.80 -13.49
CA PHE A 114 -1.95 -9.12 -14.74
C PHE A 114 -0.54 -8.52 -14.68
N CYS A 115 0.32 -8.90 -15.63
CA CYS A 115 1.62 -8.29 -15.85
C CYS A 115 1.77 -7.95 -17.34
N PHE A 116 2.02 -6.68 -17.64
CA PHE A 116 2.15 -6.20 -19.01
C PHE A 116 3.36 -5.29 -19.15
N THR A 117 4.10 -5.45 -20.24
CA THR A 117 5.28 -4.65 -20.55
C THR A 117 5.27 -4.30 -22.03
N MET A 118 5.31 -3.01 -22.34
CA MET A 118 5.28 -2.49 -23.71
C MET A 118 6.35 -1.43 -23.91
N PRO A 119 7.61 -1.83 -24.15
CA PRO A 119 8.58 -0.93 -24.73
C PRO A 119 8.14 -0.63 -26.17
N THR A 120 7.84 0.62 -26.48
CA THR A 120 7.35 1.00 -27.81
C THR A 120 7.79 2.39 -28.21
N ASN A 121 7.82 2.62 -29.52
CA ASN A 121 7.93 3.95 -30.10
C ASN A 121 6.52 4.47 -30.38
N VAL A 122 6.23 5.71 -29.99
CA VAL A 122 4.91 6.31 -30.18
C VAL A 122 5.05 7.81 -30.44
N SER A 123 4.11 8.40 -31.18
CA SER A 123 4.06 9.84 -31.35
C SER A 123 3.83 10.55 -30.00
N LEU A 124 4.33 11.77 -29.81
CA LEU A 124 4.07 12.54 -28.58
C LEU A 124 2.57 12.78 -28.35
N LYS A 125 1.79 12.90 -29.44
CA LYS A 125 0.33 13.05 -29.39
C LYS A 125 -0.31 11.79 -28.80
N ASP A 126 0.07 10.62 -29.29
CA ASP A 126 -0.52 9.37 -28.83
C ASP A 126 0.04 8.94 -27.46
N ALA A 127 1.28 9.31 -27.12
CA ALA A 127 1.82 9.17 -25.77
C ALA A 127 0.96 9.87 -24.71
N LYS A 128 0.45 11.07 -25.02
CA LYS A 128 -0.49 11.80 -24.15
C LYS A 128 -1.84 11.09 -24.03
N LYS A 129 -2.36 10.53 -25.13
CA LYS A 129 -3.60 9.74 -25.11
C LYS A 129 -3.47 8.48 -24.26
N ILE A 130 -2.36 7.74 -24.41
CA ILE A 130 -2.07 6.55 -23.60
C ILE A 130 -2.01 6.95 -22.12
N ARG A 131 -1.31 8.04 -21.77
CA ARG A 131 -1.30 8.55 -20.40
C ARG A 131 -2.71 8.82 -19.89
N GLN A 132 -3.58 9.44 -20.70
CA GLN A 132 -4.95 9.72 -20.28
C GLN A 132 -5.75 8.45 -20.02
N ILE A 133 -5.64 7.45 -20.90
CA ILE A 133 -6.29 6.14 -20.72
C ILE A 133 -5.87 5.50 -19.38
N LEU A 134 -4.59 5.60 -19.03
CA LEU A 134 -4.07 5.08 -17.75
C LEU A 134 -4.64 5.86 -16.55
N VAL A 135 -4.71 7.20 -16.63
CA VAL A 135 -5.33 8.04 -15.59
C VAL A 135 -6.81 7.66 -15.40
N ASP A 136 -7.57 7.59 -16.49
CA ASP A 136 -8.99 7.22 -16.44
C ASP A 136 -9.18 5.80 -15.87
N SER A 137 -8.24 4.90 -16.15
CA SER A 137 -8.25 3.54 -15.59
C SER A 137 -7.99 3.53 -14.07
N VAL A 138 -7.06 4.36 -13.58
CA VAL A 138 -6.82 4.52 -12.13
C VAL A 138 -8.08 5.03 -11.43
N ASP A 139 -8.75 6.04 -11.97
CA ASP A 139 -9.97 6.61 -11.37
C ASP A 139 -11.09 5.56 -11.27
N ARG A 140 -11.22 4.71 -12.29
CA ARG A 140 -12.17 3.57 -12.28
C ARG A 140 -11.78 2.51 -11.26
N CYS A 141 -10.50 2.19 -11.12
CA CYS A 141 -10.01 1.25 -10.10
C CYS A 141 -10.29 1.77 -8.69
N VAL A 142 -9.98 3.05 -8.41
CA VAL A 142 -10.27 3.67 -7.10
C VAL A 142 -11.76 3.60 -6.79
N SER A 143 -12.60 3.98 -7.75
CA SER A 143 -14.06 3.89 -7.60
C SER A 143 -14.54 2.45 -7.34
N THR A 144 -13.88 1.44 -7.91
CA THR A 144 -14.21 0.03 -7.67
C THR A 144 -13.83 -0.38 -6.24
N VAL A 145 -12.63 0.01 -5.78
CA VAL A 145 -12.15 -0.29 -4.43
C VAL A 145 -13.02 0.37 -3.37
N ASP A 146 -13.38 1.63 -3.54
CA ASP A 146 -14.20 2.40 -2.59
C ASP A 146 -15.60 1.79 -2.36
N ASN A 147 -16.09 0.99 -3.31
CA ASN A 147 -17.39 0.33 -3.24
C ASN A 147 -17.28 -1.19 -3.04
N SER A 148 -16.11 -1.70 -2.62
CA SER A 148 -15.87 -3.13 -2.43
C SER A 148 -15.74 -3.49 -0.95
N ASP A 149 -16.26 -4.67 -0.60
CA ASP A 149 -15.91 -5.34 0.66
C ASP A 149 -14.62 -6.14 0.44
N PRO A 150 -13.52 -5.85 1.16
CA PRO A 150 -12.21 -6.39 0.80
C PRO A 150 -12.03 -7.83 1.30
N GLU A 151 -11.80 -8.76 0.37
CA GLU A 151 -11.55 -10.19 0.66
C GLU A 151 -10.10 -10.61 0.43
N ALA A 152 -9.38 -9.86 -0.41
CA ALA A 152 -8.00 -10.12 -0.76
C ALA A 152 -7.22 -8.82 -0.98
N MET A 153 -5.90 -8.89 -0.80
CA MET A 153 -5.00 -7.77 -1.03
C MET A 153 -4.40 -7.84 -2.44
N TYR A 154 -4.66 -6.81 -3.24
CA TYR A 154 -4.02 -6.59 -4.53
C TYR A 154 -3.16 -5.32 -4.49
N CYS A 155 -2.10 -5.30 -5.29
CA CYS A 155 -1.30 -4.11 -5.52
C CYS A 155 -1.31 -3.80 -7.03
N LEU A 156 -1.69 -2.57 -7.37
CA LEU A 156 -1.63 -2.07 -8.74
C LEU A 156 -0.45 -1.09 -8.86
N ASN A 157 0.50 -1.41 -9.73
CA ASN A 157 1.61 -0.53 -10.09
C ASN A 157 1.46 -0.14 -11.56
N ILE A 158 1.43 1.16 -11.85
CA ILE A 158 1.32 1.68 -13.23
C ILE A 158 2.46 2.65 -13.48
N ASP A 159 3.15 2.45 -14.61
CA ASP A 159 4.29 3.24 -15.04
C ASP A 159 4.10 3.67 -16.50
N TRP A 160 4.17 4.97 -16.76
CA TRP A 160 4.29 5.54 -18.10
C TRP A 160 5.29 6.67 -18.07
N PHE A 161 6.47 6.43 -18.61
CA PHE A 161 7.58 7.36 -18.59
C PHE A 161 8.27 7.40 -19.94
N ARG A 162 8.88 8.55 -20.23
CA ARG A 162 9.67 8.75 -21.44
C ARG A 162 11.11 8.31 -21.16
N LEU A 163 11.69 7.50 -22.03
CA LEU A 163 13.07 7.02 -21.91
C LEU A 163 14.13 8.03 -22.40
N THR A 164 13.71 9.04 -23.16
CA THR A 164 14.60 9.98 -23.86
C THR A 164 14.15 11.42 -23.64
N SER A 165 15.09 12.38 -23.77
CA SER A 165 14.82 13.82 -23.72
C SER A 165 14.18 14.36 -24.99
#